data_AF-A0AAW5EC41-F1
#
_entry.id   AF-A0AAW5EC41-F1
#
_cell.length_a   1.000
_cell.length_b   1.000
_cell.length_c   1.000
_cell.angle_alpha   90.00
_cell.angle_beta   90.00
_cell.angle_gamma   90.00
#
_symmetry.space_group_name_H-M   'P 1'
#
loop_
_entity.id
_entity.type
_entity.pdbx_description
1 polymer ?
#
loop_
_entity_poly.entity_id
_entity_poly.type
_entity_poly.pdbx_seq_one_letter_code
_entity_poly.pdbx_strand_id
1 'polypeptide(L)'
;KTNPNYTGLVEGESVDHHGNTVHSKVFDTKGKYSWIKAPRYEGNPMQVGPLANIVVNYAKGNQNVVPVVDEFLKETGLPLNAVFSTLGRTAARCLEAKIVANNALKAFRNLVENLKVDESTCA
;
A
#
# COMPACT_ATOMS: atom_id res chain seq x y z
N LYS A 1 -13.50 9.10 -25.88
CA LYS A 1 -12.28 9.93 -25.72
C LYS A 1 -12.46 10.79 -24.47
N THR A 2 -11.57 10.69 -23.48
CA THR A 2 -11.56 11.63 -22.34
C THR A 2 -10.98 12.94 -22.86
N ASN A 3 -11.76 14.03 -22.87
CA ASN A 3 -11.24 15.36 -23.18
C ASN A 3 -10.79 15.99 -21.86
N PRO A 4 -9.48 16.07 -21.57
CA PRO A 4 -9.02 16.66 -20.33
C PRO A 4 -9.26 18.17 -20.44
N ASN A 5 -10.25 18.70 -19.72
CA ASN A 5 -10.47 20.15 -19.58
C ASN A 5 -9.27 20.76 -18.83
N TYR A 6 -8.15 20.92 -19.52
CA TYR A 6 -6.89 21.39 -18.95
C TYR A 6 -7.04 22.81 -18.41
N THR A 7 -6.57 23.04 -17.18
CA THR A 7 -6.75 24.31 -16.45
C THR A 7 -5.54 25.24 -16.53
N GLY A 8 -4.45 24.84 -17.19
CA GLY A 8 -3.24 25.67 -17.28
C GLY A 8 -2.31 25.58 -16.07
N LEU A 9 -1.20 26.32 -16.15
CA LEU A 9 -0.31 26.60 -15.03
C LEU A 9 -0.56 28.03 -14.54
N VAL A 10 -0.29 28.27 -13.26
CA VAL A 10 -0.37 29.57 -12.60
C VAL A 10 1.03 30.01 -12.14
N GLU A 11 1.26 31.31 -12.01
CA GLU A 11 2.49 31.82 -11.41
C GLU A 11 2.55 31.43 -9.93
N GLY A 12 3.70 30.94 -9.48
CA GLY A 12 3.92 30.53 -8.10
C GLY A 12 5.38 30.21 -7.80
N GLU A 13 5.61 29.52 -6.70
CA GLU A 13 6.95 29.16 -6.24
C GLU A 13 7.17 27.64 -6.34
N SER A 14 8.36 27.24 -6.77
CA SER A 14 8.81 25.85 -6.80
C SER A 14 10.24 25.76 -6.24
N VAL A 15 10.65 24.54 -5.90
CA VAL A 15 12.02 24.24 -5.47
C VAL A 15 12.85 23.79 -6.69
N ASP A 16 14.02 24.39 -6.90
CA ASP A 16 14.96 23.99 -7.95
C ASP A 16 15.81 22.77 -7.55
N HIS A 17 16.70 22.29 -8.43
CA HIS A 17 17.59 21.16 -8.14
C HIS A 17 18.68 21.46 -7.10
N HIS A 18 18.80 22.70 -6.65
CA HIS A 18 19.70 23.13 -5.58
C HIS A 18 18.98 23.35 -4.25
N GLY A 19 17.66 23.17 -4.20
CA GLY A 19 16.85 23.39 -3.00
C GLY A 19 16.43 24.85 -2.80
N ASN A 20 16.70 25.75 -3.75
CA ASN A 20 16.30 27.14 -3.65
C ASN A 20 14.85 27.32 -4.10
N THR A 21 14.15 28.26 -3.47
CA THR A 21 12.81 28.67 -3.90
C THR A 21 12.94 29.60 -5.10
N VAL A 22 12.29 29.24 -6.21
CA VAL A 22 12.30 30.00 -7.46
C VAL A 22 10.88 30.29 -7.92
N HIS A 23 10.66 31.47 -8.51
CA HIS A 23 9.40 31.78 -9.18
C HIS A 23 9.31 30.99 -10.48
N SER A 24 8.21 30.26 -10.66
CA SER A 24 7.97 29.41 -11.82
C SER A 24 6.47 29.20 -12.04
N LYS A 25 6.11 28.66 -13.21
CA LYS A 25 4.74 28.23 -13.52
C LYS A 25 4.46 26.88 -12.88
N VAL A 26 3.50 26.85 -11.95
CA VAL A 26 3.11 25.65 -11.17
C VAL A 26 1.65 25.25 -11.45
N PHE A 27 1.25 24.05 -11.04
CA PHE A 27 -0.14 23.60 -11.18
C PHE A 27 -1.07 24.30 -10.17
N ASP A 28 -2.26 24.69 -10.62
CA ASP A 28 -3.33 25.15 -9.70
C ASP A 28 -3.94 23.96 -8.95
N THR A 29 -3.62 23.86 -7.66
CA THR A 29 -4.10 22.78 -6.78
C THR A 29 -5.58 22.89 -6.40
N LYS A 30 -6.25 24.03 -6.67
CA LYS A 30 -7.70 24.17 -6.53
C LYS A 30 -8.45 23.57 -7.72
N GLY A 31 -7.78 23.46 -8.87
CA GLY A 31 -8.30 22.93 -10.13
C GLY A 31 -7.88 21.48 -10.42
N LYS A 32 -7.61 21.18 -11.69
CA LYS A 32 -7.10 19.87 -12.12
C LYS A 32 -5.56 19.91 -12.14
N TYR A 33 -4.92 19.16 -11.25
CA TYR A 33 -3.47 19.24 -11.02
C TYR A 33 -2.71 17.91 -11.11
N SER A 34 -3.37 16.82 -11.51
CA SER A 34 -2.74 15.50 -11.58
C SER A 34 -3.19 14.69 -12.79
N TRP A 35 -2.26 13.90 -13.32
CA TRP A 35 -2.52 12.88 -14.34
C TRP A 35 -3.08 11.58 -13.76
N ILE A 36 -2.95 11.40 -12.44
CA ILE A 36 -3.48 10.22 -11.74
C ILE A 36 -4.95 10.47 -11.42
N LYS A 37 -5.81 9.50 -11.72
CA LYS A 37 -7.23 9.53 -11.34
C LYS A 37 -7.37 9.50 -9.81
N ALA A 38 -8.53 9.92 -9.32
CA ALA A 38 -8.84 9.94 -7.89
C ALA A 38 -9.90 8.86 -7.55
N PRO A 39 -9.56 7.55 -7.54
CA PRO A 39 -10.51 6.50 -7.17
C PRO A 39 -11.00 6.70 -5.72
N ARG A 40 -12.23 6.26 -5.46
CA ARG A 40 -12.90 6.33 -4.16
C ARG A 40 -13.63 5.01 -3.89
N TYR A 41 -13.65 4.58 -2.64
CA TYR A 41 -14.47 3.47 -2.17
C TYR A 41 -15.61 4.05 -1.33
N GLU A 42 -16.86 3.85 -1.76
CA GLU A 42 -18.04 4.44 -1.12
C GLU A 42 -17.90 5.97 -0.90
N GLY A 43 -17.31 6.67 -1.87
CA GLY A 43 -17.05 8.11 -1.80
C GLY A 43 -15.82 8.52 -0.99
N ASN A 44 -15.21 7.61 -0.22
CA ASN A 44 -14.07 7.90 0.65
C ASN A 44 -12.70 7.67 -0.03
N PRO A 45 -11.68 8.49 0.26
CA PRO A 45 -10.30 8.21 -0.13
C PRO A 45 -9.73 7.11 0.76
N MET A 46 -9.20 6.06 0.14
CA MET A 46 -8.67 4.90 0.86
C MET A 46 -7.16 4.73 0.66
N GLN A 47 -6.46 4.40 1.74
CA GLN A 47 -5.10 3.91 1.67
C GLN A 47 -5.10 2.42 1.30
N VAL A 48 -4.16 2.03 0.44
CA VAL A 48 -3.93 0.64 0.01
C VAL A 48 -2.49 0.22 0.30
N GLY A 49 -2.15 -1.03 -0.01
CA GLY A 49 -0.81 -1.59 0.13
C GLY A 49 -0.59 -2.34 1.45
N PRO A 50 0.67 -2.60 1.84
CA PRO A 50 1.00 -3.52 2.93
C PRO A 50 0.37 -3.13 4.27
N LEU A 51 0.34 -1.84 4.61
CA LEU A 51 -0.27 -1.39 5.86
C LEU A 51 -1.77 -1.74 5.92
N ALA A 52 -2.53 -1.45 4.86
CA ALA A 52 -3.95 -1.76 4.80
C ALA A 52 -4.18 -3.28 4.85
N ASN A 53 -3.38 -4.07 4.13
CA ASN A 53 -3.46 -5.52 4.14
C ASN A 53 -3.25 -6.10 5.55
N ILE A 54 -2.16 -5.69 6.21
CA ILE A 54 -1.79 -6.17 7.54
C ILE A 54 -2.85 -5.77 8.58
N VAL A 55 -3.26 -4.50 8.61
CA VAL A 55 -4.24 -4.01 9.60
C VAL A 55 -5.58 -4.73 9.45
N VAL A 56 -6.09 -4.89 8.23
CA VAL A 56 -7.36 -5.58 7.99
C VAL A 56 -7.25 -7.05 8.37
N ASN A 57 -6.18 -7.75 7.98
CA ASN A 57 -6.01 -9.17 8.33
C ASN A 57 -5.81 -9.39 9.84
N TYR A 58 -5.10 -8.48 10.50
CA TYR A 58 -4.91 -8.50 11.95
C TYR A 58 -6.26 -8.33 12.66
N ALA A 59 -7.06 -7.33 12.26
CA ALA A 59 -8.40 -7.11 12.81
C ALA A 59 -9.35 -8.30 12.55
N LYS A 60 -9.19 -9.01 11.43
CA LYS A 60 -9.94 -10.23 11.10
C LYS A 60 -9.46 -11.49 11.83
N GLY A 61 -8.40 -11.43 12.65
CA GLY A 61 -7.87 -12.59 13.35
C GLY A 61 -7.18 -13.60 12.43
N ASN A 62 -6.60 -13.16 11.31
CA ASN A 62 -5.93 -14.07 10.38
C ASN A 62 -4.74 -14.78 11.07
N GLN A 63 -4.81 -16.10 11.16
CA GLN A 63 -3.84 -16.94 11.87
C GLN A 63 -2.40 -16.87 11.32
N ASN A 64 -2.22 -16.46 10.06
CA ASN A 64 -0.88 -16.27 9.50
C ASN A 64 -0.31 -14.87 9.79
N VAL A 65 -1.17 -13.90 10.13
CA VAL A 65 -0.80 -12.49 10.28
C VAL A 65 -0.66 -12.10 11.75
N VAL A 66 -1.65 -12.45 12.59
CA VAL A 66 -1.68 -12.08 14.01
C VAL A 66 -0.39 -12.44 14.74
N PRO A 67 0.14 -13.68 14.64
CA PRO A 67 1.35 -14.04 15.38
C PRO A 67 2.57 -13.21 14.98
N VAL A 68 2.70 -12.87 13.68
CA VAL A 68 3.84 -12.09 13.16
C VAL A 68 3.77 -10.63 13.60
N VAL A 69 2.57 -10.05 13.65
CA VAL A 69 2.36 -8.68 14.14
C VAL A 69 2.56 -8.61 15.65
N ASP A 70 2.01 -9.56 16.40
CA ASP A 70 2.16 -9.60 17.87
C ASP A 70 3.62 -9.78 18.29
N GLU A 71 4.36 -10.65 17.60
CA GLU A 71 5.81 -10.81 17.76
C GLU A 71 6.54 -9.47 17.57
N PHE A 72 6.27 -8.78 16.46
CA PHE A 72 6.88 -7.48 16.16
C PHE A 72 6.57 -6.40 17.21
N LEU A 73 5.30 -6.29 17.64
CA LEU A 73 4.90 -5.31 18.66
C LEU A 73 5.55 -5.61 20.01
N LYS A 74 5.64 -6.90 20.37
CA LYS A 74 6.32 -7.35 21.59
C LYS A 74 7.81 -7.02 21.57
N GLU A 75 8.50 -7.30 20.46
CA GLU A 75 9.95 -7.04 20.32
C GLU A 75 10.28 -5.55 20.35
N THR A 76 9.45 -4.74 19.71
CA THR A 76 9.69 -3.29 19.60
C THR A 76 9.16 -2.50 20.80
N GLY A 77 8.27 -3.09 21.61
CA GLY A 77 7.55 -2.40 22.67
C GLY A 77 6.58 -1.33 22.16
N LEU A 78 6.28 -1.32 20.86
CA LEU A 78 5.40 -0.32 20.26
C LEU A 78 3.93 -0.66 20.52
N PRO A 79 3.09 0.35 20.78
CA PRO A 79 1.65 0.15 20.81
C PRO A 79 1.10 -0.11 19.41
N LEU A 80 -0.02 -0.82 19.30
CA LEU A 80 -0.66 -1.14 18.02
C LEU A 80 -0.98 0.12 17.19
N ASN A 81 -1.31 1.25 17.82
CA ASN A 81 -1.59 2.50 17.10
C ASN A 81 -0.36 3.09 16.38
N ALA A 82 0.87 2.63 16.70
CA ALA A 82 2.09 3.05 16.00
C ALA A 82 2.08 2.66 14.51
N VAL A 83 1.23 1.72 14.11
CA VAL A 83 1.05 1.33 12.70
C VAL A 83 0.50 2.46 11.82
N PHE A 84 -0.21 3.45 12.40
CA PHE A 84 -0.73 4.62 11.68
C PHE A 84 0.31 5.72 11.49
N SER A 85 1.50 5.34 11.04
CA SER A 85 2.63 6.25 10.86
C SER A 85 3.42 5.90 9.60
N THR A 86 4.34 6.80 9.21
CA THR A 86 5.33 6.48 8.16
C THR A 86 6.18 5.29 8.54
N LEU A 87 6.58 5.17 9.82
CA LEU A 87 7.29 4.01 10.34
C LEU A 87 6.46 2.73 10.19
N GLY A 88 5.19 2.78 10.60
CA GLY A 88 4.24 1.68 10.48
C GLY A 88 4.06 1.18 9.06
N ARG A 89 4.00 2.09 8.07
CA ARG A 89 3.96 1.72 6.64
C ARG A 89 5.22 1.00 6.17
N THR A 90 6.37 1.35 6.71
CA THR A 90 7.63 0.68 6.41
C THR A 90 7.68 -0.70 7.06
N ALA A 91 7.36 -0.79 8.35
CA ALA A 91 7.31 -2.06 9.08
C ALA A 91 6.33 -3.04 8.43
N ALA A 92 5.11 -2.60 8.09
CA ALA A 92 4.09 -3.44 7.47
C ALA A 92 4.55 -4.10 6.15
N ARG A 93 5.40 -3.43 5.37
CA ARG A 93 6.00 -4.03 4.16
C ARG A 93 6.92 -5.19 4.51
N CYS A 94 7.74 -5.05 5.54
CA CYS A 94 8.61 -6.13 6.00
C CYS A 94 7.80 -7.30 6.59
N LEU A 95 6.75 -7.00 7.37
CA LEU A 95 5.87 -8.02 7.95
C LEU A 95 5.14 -8.80 6.86
N GLU A 96 4.56 -8.10 5.87
CA GLU A 96 3.90 -8.74 4.73
C GLU A 96 4.88 -9.64 3.95
N ALA A 97 6.11 -9.18 3.73
CA ALA A 97 7.15 -9.99 3.08
C ALA A 97 7.50 -11.25 3.91
N LYS A 98 7.65 -11.15 5.24
CA LYS A 98 7.87 -12.31 6.14
C LYS A 98 6.72 -13.31 6.04
N ILE A 99 5.48 -12.82 6.08
CA ILE A 99 4.28 -13.66 6.00
C ILE A 99 4.21 -14.39 4.65
N VAL A 100 4.46 -13.68 3.54
CA VAL A 100 4.48 -14.30 2.20
C VAL A 100 5.59 -15.33 2.10
N ALA A 101 6.81 -15.02 2.56
CA ALA A 101 7.94 -15.95 2.53
C ALA A 101 7.65 -17.23 3.32
N ASN A 102 7.08 -17.11 4.52
CA ASN A 102 6.71 -18.26 5.37
C ASN A 102 5.68 -19.18 4.68
N ASN A 103 4.81 -18.62 3.84
CA ASN A 103 3.73 -19.35 3.18
C ASN A 103 4.06 -19.75 1.73
N ALA A 104 5.14 -19.24 1.13
CA ALA A 104 5.50 -19.50 -0.27
C ALA A 104 5.73 -20.99 -0.54
N LEU A 105 6.45 -21.69 0.34
CA LEU A 105 6.67 -23.14 0.20
C LEU A 105 5.38 -23.95 0.37
N LYS A 106 4.45 -23.48 1.21
CA LYS A 106 3.13 -24.11 1.34
C LYS A 106 2.34 -23.99 0.03
N ALA A 107 2.30 -22.80 -0.56
CA ALA A 107 1.67 -22.58 -1.85
C ALA A 107 2.31 -23.43 -2.96
N PHE A 108 3.64 -23.49 -3.02
CA PHE A 108 4.36 -24.32 -4.00
C PHE A 108 4.07 -25.81 -3.81
N ARG A 109 4.07 -26.33 -2.57
CA ARG A 109 3.72 -27.73 -2.31
C ARG A 109 2.28 -28.04 -2.71
N ASN A 110 1.34 -27.15 -2.42
CA ASN A 110 -0.05 -27.32 -2.84
C ASN A 110 -0.15 -27.41 -4.37
N LEU A 111 0.60 -26.59 -5.11
CA LEU A 111 0.69 -26.70 -6.58
C LEU A 111 1.22 -28.08 -7.01
N VAL A 112 2.31 -28.54 -6.40
CA VAL A 112 2.92 -29.85 -6.73
C VAL A 112 1.94 -30.99 -6.47
N GLU A 113 1.22 -30.99 -5.35
CA GLU A 113 0.22 -32.03 -5.05
C GLU A 113 -0.95 -31.99 -6.04
N ASN A 114 -1.42 -30.79 -6.41
CA ASN A 114 -2.48 -30.65 -7.42
C ASN A 114 -2.07 -31.19 -8.79
N LEU A 115 -0.79 -31.10 -9.17
CA LEU A 115 -0.29 -31.64 -10.43
C LEU A 115 -0.16 -33.18 -10.45
N LYS A 116 -0.20 -33.84 -9.28
CA LYS A 116 -0.12 -35.31 -9.20
C LYS A 116 -1.47 -35.97 -9.45
N VAL A 117 -2.56 -35.24 -9.28
CA VAL A 117 -3.91 -35.74 -9.53
C VAL A 117 -4.38 -35.26 -10.89
N ASP A 118 -4.99 -36.15 -11.68
CA ASP A 118 -5.53 -35.84 -13.00
C ASP A 118 -6.94 -35.23 -12.89
N GLU A 119 -7.09 -34.24 -11.99
CA GLU A 119 -8.32 -33.49 -11.80
C GLU A 119 -8.15 -32.07 -12.37
N SER A 120 -9.09 -31.67 -13.23
CA SER A 120 -9.18 -30.28 -13.68
C SER A 120 -9.52 -29.40 -12.49
N THR A 121 -8.54 -28.63 -12.01
CA THR A 121 -8.79 -27.57 -11.02
C THR A 121 -9.15 -26.29 -11.76
N CYS A 122 -10.32 -25.73 -11.46
CA CYS A 122 -10.77 -24.49 -12.09
C CYS A 122 -9.90 -23.31 -11.65
N ALA A 123 -9.57 -22.44 -12.61
CA ALA A 123 -9.15 -21.07 -12.38
C ALA A 123 -10.37 -20.15 -12.17
#